data_AF-A0A8F4N248-F1
#
_entry.id   AF-A0A8F4N248-F1
#
_cell.length_a   1.000
_cell.length_b   1.000
_cell.length_c   1.000
_cell.angle_alpha   90.00
_cell.angle_beta   90.00
_cell.angle_gamma   90.00
#
_symmetry.space_group_name_H-M   'P 1'
#
loop_
_entity.id
_entity.type
_entity.pdbx_description
1 polymer ?
#
loop_
_entity_poly.entity_id
_entity_poly.type
_entity_poly.pdbx_seq_one_letter_code
_entity_poly.pdbx_strand_id
1 'polypeptide(L)'
;CNKQGHVAVNGKCVLEDKCVHNKKCSENSICVNVMNKEPICVCTYNYYKKDGVCLIQNPCLKDNGGCSRNSECTFKYSKINCTCKENYKNKDDSCVPNTNEYDESFTFQYNDDASIILGACGMIEFSYIYNQIIWKINNSKESYVFYYDYPTAGNIEVQIKNEIFHTIIYLKKKIGNSVIYDD
;
A
#
# COMPACT_ATOMS: atom_id res chain seq x y z
N CYS A 1 38.32 17.98 24.09
CA CYS A 1 37.84 16.60 24.25
C CYS A 1 39.06 15.71 24.33
N ASN A 2 39.38 15.14 25.50
CA ASN A 2 40.67 14.45 25.70
C ASN A 2 40.51 12.93 25.81
N LYS A 3 39.29 12.41 25.68
CA LYS A 3 39.00 10.97 25.65
C LYS A 3 39.14 10.46 24.22
N GLN A 4 39.85 9.35 24.06
CA GLN A 4 39.97 8.66 22.77
C GLN A 4 38.58 8.33 22.20
N GLY A 5 38.43 8.46 20.87
CA GLY A 5 37.18 8.20 20.16
C GLY A 5 36.09 9.26 20.32
N HIS A 6 36.39 10.44 20.88
CA HIS A 6 35.45 11.58 20.96
C HIS A 6 35.93 12.76 20.12
N VAL A 7 34.99 13.46 19.50
CA VAL A 7 35.23 14.67 18.70
C VAL A 7 34.42 15.84 19.24
N ALA A 8 34.94 17.05 19.06
CA ALA A 8 34.22 18.26 19.46
C ALA A 8 33.24 18.67 18.36
N VAL A 9 31.95 18.72 18.68
CA VAL A 9 30.89 19.17 17.77
C VAL A 9 30.08 20.24 18.51
N ASN A 10 30.05 21.46 17.98
CA ASN A 10 29.34 22.62 18.56
C ASN A 10 29.64 22.83 20.06
N GLY A 11 30.91 22.76 20.45
CA GLY A 11 31.36 22.94 21.84
C GLY A 11 31.05 21.76 22.78
N LYS A 12 30.44 20.67 22.29
CA LYS A 12 30.19 19.44 23.06
C LYS A 12 31.15 18.34 22.62
N CYS A 13 31.60 17.52 23.58
CA CYS A 13 32.35 16.31 23.29
C CYS A 13 31.38 15.16 23.05
N VAL A 14 31.31 14.66 21.82
CA VAL A 14 30.46 13.54 21.42
C VAL A 14 31.33 12.39 20.90
N LEU A 15 30.77 11.18 20.88
CA LEU A 15 31.43 10.04 20.27
C LEU A 15 31.66 10.34 18.77
N GLU A 16 32.84 9.99 18.27
CA GLU A 16 33.14 10.09 16.84
C GLU A 16 32.13 9.29 16.01
N ASP A 17 31.56 9.92 14.99
CA ASP A 17 30.63 9.25 14.09
C ASP A 17 31.38 8.50 12.98
N LYS A 18 31.63 7.22 13.22
CA LYS A 18 32.27 6.33 12.26
C LYS A 18 31.29 5.78 11.22
N CYS A 19 30.00 6.06 11.35
CA CYS A 19 28.95 5.59 10.45
C CYS A 19 28.74 6.49 9.23
N VAL A 20 29.12 7.78 9.32
CA VAL A 20 28.96 8.76 8.22
C VAL A 20 29.94 8.50 7.06
N HIS A 21 31.11 7.92 7.34
CA HIS A 21 32.15 7.73 6.34
C HIS A 21 32.20 6.27 5.83
N ASN A 22 32.32 6.08 4.50
CA ASN A 22 32.63 4.82 3.82
C ASN A 22 31.58 3.69 3.86
N LYS A 23 30.28 3.97 4.04
CA LYS A 23 29.20 2.96 4.02
C LYS A 23 29.58 1.70 4.83
N LYS A 24 29.97 1.89 6.10
CA LYS A 24 30.48 0.81 6.97
C LYS A 24 29.52 -0.37 7.14
N CYS A 25 28.23 -0.15 6.94
CA CYS A 25 27.20 -1.17 7.03
C CYS A 25 26.47 -1.33 5.69
N SER A 26 25.99 -2.55 5.43
CA SER A 26 25.17 -2.84 4.24
C SER A 26 23.84 -2.10 4.29
N GLU A 27 23.13 -2.06 3.15
CA GLU A 27 21.73 -1.60 3.14
C GLU A 27 20.85 -2.39 4.12
N ASN A 28 19.72 -1.80 4.52
CA ASN A 28 18.76 -2.37 5.46
C ASN A 28 19.39 -2.72 6.82
N SER A 29 20.31 -1.87 7.28
CA SER A 29 20.94 -2.00 8.59
C SER A 29 21.10 -0.65 9.28
N ILE A 30 21.16 -0.71 10.61
CA ILE A 30 21.46 0.41 11.49
C ILE A 30 22.93 0.29 11.88
N CYS A 31 23.69 1.35 11.64
CA CYS A 31 25.06 1.47 12.09
C CYS A 31 25.10 2.05 13.51
N VAL A 32 25.75 1.34 14.43
CA VAL A 32 25.85 1.73 15.84
C VAL A 32 27.31 2.04 16.15
N ASN A 33 27.60 3.31 16.47
CA ASN A 33 28.92 3.73 16.94
C ASN A 33 29.17 3.17 18.34
N VAL A 34 30.32 2.50 18.52
CA VAL A 34 30.72 1.92 19.81
C VAL A 34 32.03 2.53 20.25
N MET A 35 32.09 2.97 21.51
CA MET A 35 33.27 3.59 22.08
C MET A 35 34.50 2.67 21.96
N ASN A 36 35.56 3.19 21.36
CA ASN A 36 36.84 2.51 21.16
C ASN A 36 36.74 1.17 20.39
N LYS A 37 35.70 0.96 19.59
CA LYS A 37 35.52 -0.24 18.74
C LYS A 37 35.13 0.16 17.31
N GLU A 38 35.16 -0.80 16.39
CA GLU A 38 34.51 -0.62 15.09
C GLU A 38 32.98 -0.59 15.26
N PRO A 39 32.25 0.10 14.37
CA PRO A 39 30.79 0.14 14.42
C PRO A 39 30.17 -1.25 14.30
N ILE A 40 29.04 -1.43 14.98
CA ILE A 40 28.22 -2.64 14.86
C ILE A 40 27.11 -2.37 13.85
N CYS A 41 26.94 -3.27 12.89
CA CYS A 41 25.84 -3.24 11.93
C CYS A 41 24.74 -4.22 12.36
N VAL A 42 23.55 -3.68 12.63
CA VAL A 42 22.36 -4.42 13.06
C VAL A 42 21.33 -4.37 11.94
N CYS A 43 20.88 -5.53 11.44
CA CYS A 43 19.86 -5.56 10.41
C CYS A 43 18.53 -4.98 10.92
N THR A 44 17.83 -4.23 10.07
CA THR A 44 16.51 -3.69 10.39
C THR A 44 15.45 -4.79 10.48
N TYR A 45 14.26 -4.46 10.98
CA TYR A 45 13.12 -5.37 11.01
C TYR A 45 12.91 -6.07 9.65
N ASN A 46 12.59 -7.36 9.68
CA ASN A 46 12.43 -8.24 8.50
C ASN A 46 13.73 -8.53 7.71
N TYR A 47 14.90 -8.30 8.30
CA TYR A 47 16.18 -8.68 7.70
C TYR A 47 17.04 -9.49 8.67
N TYR A 48 17.79 -10.45 8.14
CA TYR A 48 18.77 -11.24 8.90
C TYR A 48 20.17 -11.09 8.30
N LYS A 49 21.18 -11.22 9.15
CA LYS A 49 22.58 -11.06 8.74
C LYS A 49 23.12 -12.35 8.15
N LYS A 50 23.66 -12.28 6.94
CA LYS A 50 24.39 -13.37 6.28
C LYS A 50 25.60 -12.79 5.54
N ASP A 51 26.78 -13.33 5.82
CA ASP A 51 28.04 -12.92 5.17
C ASP A 51 28.31 -11.40 5.21
N GLY A 52 27.94 -10.75 6.32
CA GLY A 52 28.12 -9.31 6.52
C GLY A 52 27.03 -8.43 5.88
N VAL A 53 26.07 -9.01 5.17
CA VAL A 53 24.98 -8.31 4.49
C VAL A 53 23.64 -8.63 5.15
N CYS A 54 22.72 -7.66 5.18
CA CYS A 54 21.36 -7.87 5.64
C CYS A 54 20.45 -8.32 4.49
N LEU A 55 19.97 -9.57 4.57
CA LEU A 55 19.09 -10.18 3.59
C LEU A 55 17.65 -10.19 4.09
N ILE A 56 16.70 -9.95 3.20
CA ILE A 56 15.28 -9.94 3.54
C ILE A 56 14.84 -11.33 4.03
N GLN A 57 14.08 -11.35 5.13
CA GLN A 57 13.58 -12.57 5.74
C GLN A 57 12.25 -13.01 5.12
N ASN A 58 11.29 -12.08 5.03
CA ASN A 58 10.01 -12.31 4.37
C ASN A 58 9.81 -11.24 3.27
N PRO A 59 9.97 -11.60 1.99
CA PRO A 59 9.72 -10.70 0.86
C PRO A 59 8.32 -10.11 0.83
N CYS A 60 7.29 -10.81 1.35
CA CYS A 60 5.92 -10.30 1.34
C CYS A 60 5.73 -9.03 2.17
N LEU A 61 6.60 -8.77 3.16
CA LEU A 61 6.54 -7.54 3.97
C LEU A 61 7.16 -6.33 3.26
N LYS A 62 7.68 -6.51 2.04
CA LYS A 62 8.19 -5.44 1.18
C LYS A 62 7.51 -5.50 -0.17
N ASP A 63 6.79 -4.44 -0.54
CA ASP A 63 6.13 -4.33 -1.85
C ASP A 63 5.28 -5.56 -2.22
N ASN A 64 4.58 -6.12 -1.23
CA ASN A 64 3.77 -7.34 -1.36
C ASN A 64 4.51 -8.52 -2.04
N GLY A 65 5.84 -8.63 -1.87
CA GLY A 65 6.65 -9.65 -2.54
C GLY A 65 6.64 -9.58 -4.07
N GLY A 66 6.24 -8.44 -4.65
CA GLY A 66 6.03 -8.25 -6.09
C GLY A 66 4.71 -8.82 -6.60
N CYS A 67 3.82 -9.28 -5.72
CA CYS A 67 2.48 -9.71 -6.11
C CYS A 67 1.65 -8.52 -6.62
N SER A 68 0.77 -8.78 -7.59
CA SER A 68 -0.11 -7.76 -8.15
C SER A 68 -1.01 -7.13 -7.08
N ARG A 69 -1.50 -5.92 -7.35
CA ARG A 69 -2.53 -5.28 -6.50
C ARG A 69 -3.71 -6.22 -6.35
N ASN A 70 -4.35 -6.20 -5.17
CA ASN A 70 -5.46 -7.07 -4.80
C ASN A 70 -5.10 -8.57 -4.76
N SER A 71 -3.80 -8.89 -4.69
CA SER A 71 -3.30 -10.19 -4.24
C SER A 71 -2.88 -10.15 -2.77
N GLU A 72 -3.00 -11.30 -2.11
CA GLU A 72 -2.33 -11.64 -0.87
C GLU A 72 -1.02 -12.36 -1.17
N CYS A 73 0.09 -11.87 -0.60
CA CYS A 73 1.39 -12.52 -0.67
C CYS A 73 1.60 -13.45 0.51
N THR A 74 1.99 -14.69 0.24
CA THR A 74 2.45 -15.62 1.26
C THR A 74 3.85 -16.11 0.95
N PHE A 75 4.71 -16.18 1.98
CA PHE A 75 6.07 -16.68 1.86
C PHE A 75 6.24 -17.97 2.66
N LYS A 76 6.37 -19.11 1.97
CA LYS A 76 6.52 -20.45 2.58
C LYS A 76 7.58 -21.24 1.83
N TYR A 77 8.41 -21.98 2.56
CA TYR A 77 9.49 -22.82 1.99
C TYR A 77 10.39 -22.08 0.99
N SER A 78 10.78 -20.85 1.33
CA SER A 78 11.60 -19.97 0.47
C SER A 78 10.97 -19.63 -0.88
N LYS A 79 9.64 -19.72 -1.01
CA LYS A 79 8.89 -19.35 -2.22
C LYS A 79 7.81 -18.33 -1.89
N ILE A 80 7.68 -17.35 -2.79
CA ILE A 80 6.58 -16.38 -2.79
C ILE A 80 5.41 -17.01 -3.55
N ASN A 81 4.22 -16.96 -2.98
CA ASN A 81 2.98 -17.30 -3.66
C ASN A 81 2.03 -16.10 -3.59
N CYS A 82 1.48 -15.74 -4.74
CA CYS A 82 0.51 -14.67 -4.89
C CYS A 82 -0.86 -15.29 -5.17
N THR A 83 -1.86 -14.96 -4.35
CA THR A 83 -3.24 -15.39 -4.55
C THR A 83 -4.14 -14.17 -4.55
N CYS A 84 -5.09 -14.09 -5.47
CA CYS A 84 -6.06 -13.00 -5.44
C CYS A 84 -6.82 -13.01 -4.10
N LYS A 85 -7.05 -11.81 -3.56
CA LYS A 85 -7.88 -11.62 -2.37
C LYS A 85 -9.30 -12.11 -2.63
N GLU A 86 -10.05 -12.26 -1.55
CA GLU A 86 -11.49 -12.50 -1.63
C GLU A 86 -12.15 -11.50 -2.59
N ASN A 87 -13.14 -11.97 -3.34
CA ASN A 87 -13.88 -11.20 -4.35
C ASN A 87 -13.08 -10.77 -5.60
N TYR A 88 -11.82 -11.18 -5.73
CA TYR A 88 -11.02 -11.02 -6.94
C TYR A 88 -10.74 -12.38 -7.60
N LYS A 89 -10.53 -12.37 -8.92
CA LYS A 89 -10.11 -13.53 -9.71
C LYS A 89 -8.86 -13.21 -10.52
N ASN A 90 -8.05 -14.23 -10.75
CA ASN A 90 -6.88 -14.10 -11.62
C ASN A 90 -7.34 -14.03 -13.08
N LYS A 91 -6.85 -13.01 -13.79
CA LYS A 91 -6.99 -12.83 -15.22
C LYS A 91 -5.68 -12.26 -15.74
N ASP A 92 -4.98 -13.01 -16.58
CA ASP A 92 -3.72 -12.60 -17.22
C ASP A 92 -2.69 -12.07 -16.19
N ASP A 93 -2.42 -12.86 -15.14
CA ASP A 93 -1.53 -12.53 -14.02
C ASP A 93 -1.91 -11.29 -13.19
N SER A 94 -3.13 -10.78 -13.37
CA SER A 94 -3.69 -9.67 -12.62
C SER A 94 -4.93 -10.09 -11.83
N CYS A 95 -5.12 -9.55 -10.64
CA CYS A 95 -6.34 -9.76 -9.87
C CYS A 95 -7.37 -8.70 -10.22
N VAL A 96 -8.45 -9.14 -10.88
CA VAL A 96 -9.57 -8.30 -11.32
C VAL A 96 -10.81 -8.64 -10.49
N PRO A 97 -11.75 -7.70 -10.30
CA PRO A 97 -13.00 -7.97 -9.61
C PRO A 97 -13.69 -9.21 -10.15
N ASN A 98 -14.21 -10.04 -9.24
CA ASN A 98 -15.00 -11.22 -9.60
C ASN A 98 -16.44 -10.82 -9.91
N THR A 99 -16.59 -10.04 -10.97
CA THR A 99 -17.86 -9.59 -11.55
C THR A 99 -18.18 -10.35 -12.85
N ASN A 100 -19.43 -10.25 -13.30
CA ASN A 100 -19.98 -10.83 -14.53
C ASN A 100 -20.91 -9.83 -15.24
N GLU A 101 -21.56 -10.27 -16.33
CA GLU A 101 -22.41 -9.44 -17.19
C GLU A 101 -23.75 -9.01 -16.57
N TYR A 102 -24.17 -9.65 -15.48
CA TYR A 102 -25.39 -9.31 -14.75
C TYR A 102 -25.16 -8.29 -13.63
N ASP A 103 -23.90 -7.96 -13.33
CA ASP A 103 -23.54 -6.92 -12.38
C ASP A 103 -23.70 -5.53 -13.01
N GLU A 104 -24.13 -4.55 -12.21
CA GLU A 104 -24.35 -3.19 -12.72
C GLU A 104 -23.01 -2.49 -12.97
N SER A 105 -22.95 -1.69 -14.05
CA SER A 105 -21.74 -0.96 -14.43
C SER A 105 -22.08 0.46 -14.87
N PHE A 106 -21.31 1.42 -14.37
CA PHE A 106 -21.46 2.84 -14.65
C PHE A 106 -20.11 3.44 -15.02
N THR A 107 -20.11 4.53 -15.79
CA THR A 107 -18.89 5.23 -16.19
C THR A 107 -19.13 6.72 -16.27
N PHE A 108 -18.24 7.49 -15.67
CA PHE A 108 -18.26 8.96 -15.70
C PHE A 108 -16.83 9.52 -15.72
N GLN A 109 -16.65 10.79 -16.11
CA GLN A 109 -15.33 11.41 -16.07
C GLN A 109 -14.87 11.54 -14.62
N TYR A 110 -13.57 11.42 -14.40
CA TYR A 110 -12.99 11.45 -13.05
C TYR A 110 -13.32 12.70 -12.23
N ASN A 111 -13.57 13.84 -12.90
CA ASN A 111 -13.80 15.15 -12.30
C ASN A 111 -15.27 15.60 -12.32
N ASP A 112 -16.19 14.72 -12.72
CA ASP A 112 -17.62 14.99 -12.62
C ASP A 112 -18.10 14.66 -11.20
N ASP A 113 -18.92 15.53 -10.62
CA ASP A 113 -19.73 15.15 -9.46
C ASP A 113 -20.83 14.19 -9.96
N ALA A 114 -20.83 12.96 -9.45
CA ALA A 114 -21.71 11.90 -9.89
C ALA A 114 -22.44 11.25 -8.71
N SER A 115 -23.64 10.72 -8.93
CA SER A 115 -24.36 9.95 -7.92
C SER A 115 -25.04 8.73 -8.52
N ILE A 116 -24.91 7.59 -7.85
CA ILE A 116 -25.61 6.34 -8.17
C ILE A 116 -26.75 6.16 -7.19
N ILE A 117 -27.98 6.09 -7.69
CA ILE A 117 -29.18 5.93 -6.87
C ILE A 117 -29.50 4.44 -6.72
N LEU A 118 -29.46 3.93 -5.48
CA LEU A 118 -29.73 2.52 -5.15
C LEU A 118 -31.22 2.31 -4.81
N GLY A 119 -32.11 3.04 -5.48
CA GLY A 119 -33.54 3.05 -5.21
C GLY A 119 -33.88 3.45 -3.77
N ALA A 120 -34.74 2.68 -3.12
CA ALA A 120 -35.14 2.93 -1.73
C ALA A 120 -34.01 2.68 -0.71
N CYS A 121 -32.94 1.95 -1.08
CA CYS A 121 -31.89 1.56 -0.15
C CYS A 121 -30.93 2.71 0.18
N GLY A 122 -30.67 3.61 -0.77
CA GLY A 122 -29.67 4.66 -0.57
C GLY A 122 -29.17 5.31 -1.85
N MET A 123 -28.05 6.02 -1.73
CA MET A 123 -27.29 6.54 -2.86
C MET A 123 -25.79 6.53 -2.54
N ILE A 124 -24.97 6.47 -3.59
CA ILE A 124 -23.52 6.66 -3.52
C ILE A 124 -23.21 7.95 -4.29
N GLU A 125 -22.58 8.91 -3.62
CA GLU A 125 -22.19 10.20 -4.19
C GLU A 125 -20.67 10.27 -4.31
N PHE A 126 -20.20 10.67 -5.49
CA PHE A 126 -18.80 10.83 -5.83
C PHE A 126 -18.52 12.33 -5.92
N SER A 127 -17.70 12.84 -5.01
CA SER A 127 -17.31 14.24 -4.97
C SER A 127 -15.82 14.38 -5.22
N TYR A 128 -15.48 14.78 -6.44
CA TYR A 128 -14.09 14.94 -6.87
C TYR A 128 -13.40 16.07 -6.10
N ILE A 129 -14.06 17.22 -5.94
CA ILE A 129 -13.45 18.40 -5.30
C ILE A 129 -13.04 18.15 -3.84
N TYR A 130 -13.75 17.27 -3.14
CA TYR A 130 -13.45 16.90 -1.76
C TYR A 130 -12.66 15.58 -1.63
N ASN A 131 -12.36 14.90 -2.74
CA ASN A 131 -11.79 13.56 -2.78
C ASN A 131 -12.58 12.57 -1.90
N GLN A 132 -13.91 12.58 -2.03
CA GLN A 132 -14.80 11.79 -1.17
C GLN A 132 -15.78 10.96 -1.97
N ILE A 133 -16.02 9.75 -1.49
CA ILE A 133 -17.16 8.92 -1.87
C ILE A 133 -18.05 8.81 -0.63
N ILE A 134 -19.32 9.15 -0.79
CA ILE A 134 -20.29 9.22 0.30
C ILE A 134 -21.38 8.20 0.04
N TRP A 135 -21.51 7.22 0.93
CA TRP A 135 -22.59 6.24 0.88
C TRP A 135 -23.66 6.61 1.90
N LYS A 136 -24.84 7.02 1.42
CA LYS A 136 -26.02 7.31 2.25
C LYS A 136 -26.97 6.11 2.25
N ILE A 137 -27.35 5.64 3.43
CA ILE A 137 -28.33 4.55 3.60
C ILE A 137 -29.65 5.15 4.05
N ASN A 138 -30.68 5.04 3.20
CA ASN A 138 -31.97 5.70 3.44
C ASN A 138 -32.70 5.11 4.65
N ASN A 139 -32.67 3.79 4.81
CA ASN A 139 -33.41 3.10 5.88
C ASN A 139 -32.86 3.38 7.28
N SER A 140 -31.54 3.52 7.44
CA SER A 140 -30.90 3.81 8.74
C SER A 140 -30.62 5.29 8.96
N LYS A 141 -30.72 6.14 7.93
CA LYS A 141 -30.26 7.54 7.93
C LYS A 141 -28.76 7.69 8.23
N GLU A 142 -27.99 6.61 8.10
CA GLU A 142 -26.55 6.63 8.25
C GLU A 142 -25.87 7.06 6.95
N SER A 143 -24.70 7.67 7.09
CA SER A 143 -23.85 8.01 5.96
C SER A 143 -22.39 7.67 6.28
N TYR A 144 -21.71 7.05 5.32
CA TYR A 144 -20.29 6.73 5.40
C TYR A 144 -19.54 7.59 4.40
N VAL A 145 -18.41 8.14 4.82
CA VAL A 145 -17.55 8.98 3.99
C VAL A 145 -16.20 8.29 3.85
N PHE A 146 -15.82 8.03 2.61
CA PHE A 146 -14.55 7.42 2.24
C PHE A 146 -13.71 8.45 1.50
N TYR A 147 -12.46 8.62 1.92
CA TYR A 147 -11.50 9.39 1.13
C TYR A 147 -11.03 8.55 -0.05
N TYR A 148 -11.11 9.12 -1.25
CA TYR A 148 -10.77 8.42 -2.48
C TYR A 148 -9.76 9.22 -3.30
N ASP A 149 -8.66 8.57 -3.67
CA ASP A 149 -7.65 9.16 -4.55
C ASP A 149 -8.13 9.05 -6.01
N TYR A 150 -8.89 10.05 -6.46
CA TYR A 150 -9.35 10.14 -7.85
C TYR A 150 -8.17 10.19 -8.84
N PRO A 151 -8.29 9.60 -10.04
CA PRO A 151 -7.26 9.75 -11.07
C PRO A 151 -7.22 11.20 -11.56
N THR A 152 -6.18 11.57 -12.32
CA THR A 152 -6.01 12.93 -12.85
C THR A 152 -6.50 13.09 -14.30
N ALA A 153 -6.98 12.01 -14.92
CA ALA A 153 -7.48 11.98 -16.29
C ALA A 153 -8.34 10.74 -16.54
N GLY A 154 -9.18 10.81 -17.57
CA GLY A 154 -9.97 9.68 -18.06
C GLY A 154 -11.22 9.42 -17.23
N ASN A 155 -11.71 8.18 -17.29
CA ASN A 155 -12.97 7.81 -16.65
C ASN A 155 -12.74 7.01 -15.38
N ILE A 156 -13.72 7.09 -14.49
CA ILE A 156 -13.93 6.08 -13.45
C ILE A 156 -15.00 5.14 -13.96
N GLU A 157 -14.70 3.85 -13.94
CA GLU A 157 -15.67 2.79 -14.17
C GLU A 157 -16.06 2.19 -12.82
N VAL A 158 -17.35 2.18 -12.49
CA VAL A 158 -17.89 1.65 -11.25
C VAL A 158 -18.62 0.35 -11.57
N GLN A 159 -18.31 -0.73 -10.87
CA GLN A 159 -19.05 -1.99 -10.96
C GLN A 159 -19.68 -2.31 -9.61
N ILE A 160 -20.97 -2.62 -9.58
CA ILE A 160 -21.70 -2.95 -8.35
C ILE A 160 -22.10 -4.42 -8.41
N LYS A 161 -21.58 -5.19 -7.45
CA LYS A 161 -21.92 -6.60 -7.26
C LYS A 161 -22.76 -6.74 -6.00
N ASN A 162 -23.99 -7.19 -6.16
CA ASN A 162 -24.86 -7.50 -5.04
C ASN A 162 -24.69 -8.98 -4.66
N GLU A 163 -24.21 -9.23 -3.45
CA GLU A 163 -24.18 -10.56 -2.87
C GLU A 163 -25.34 -10.74 -1.87
N ILE A 164 -25.51 -11.97 -1.37
CA ILE A 164 -26.66 -12.32 -0.51
C ILE A 164 -26.68 -11.46 0.78
N PHE A 165 -25.51 -11.11 1.32
CA PHE A 165 -25.38 -10.44 2.62
C PHE A 165 -24.75 -9.05 2.56
N HIS A 166 -24.19 -8.66 1.43
CA HIS A 166 -23.51 -7.37 1.28
C HIS A 166 -23.42 -6.98 -0.19
N THR A 167 -23.13 -5.71 -0.45
CA THR A 167 -22.89 -5.16 -1.77
C THR A 167 -21.44 -4.69 -1.83
N ILE A 168 -20.76 -4.96 -2.94
CA ILE A 168 -19.37 -4.54 -3.19
C ILE A 168 -19.38 -3.56 -4.35
N ILE A 169 -18.65 -2.45 -4.21
CA ILE A 169 -18.51 -1.41 -5.22
C ILE A 169 -17.07 -1.39 -5.69
N TYR A 170 -16.81 -1.89 -6.89
CA TYR A 170 -15.48 -1.83 -7.48
C TYR A 170 -15.30 -0.56 -8.28
N LEU A 171 -14.21 0.14 -8.02
CA LEU A 171 -13.80 1.35 -8.72
C LEU A 171 -12.56 1.04 -9.56
N LYS A 172 -12.72 1.12 -10.88
CA LYS A 172 -11.64 0.94 -11.83
C LYS A 172 -11.19 2.30 -12.36
N LYS A 173 -9.90 2.57 -12.22
CA LYS A 173 -9.25 3.78 -12.74
C LYS A 173 -7.94 3.44 -13.45
N LYS A 174 -7.48 4.35 -14.32
CA LYS A 174 -6.15 4.29 -14.92
C LYS A 174 -5.22 5.27 -14.24
N ILE A 175 -4.01 4.82 -13.90
CA ILE A 175 -2.90 5.67 -13.44
C ILE A 175 -1.72 5.43 -14.37
N GLY A 176 -1.43 6.42 -15.20
CA GLY A 176 -0.49 6.25 -16.32
C GLY A 176 -0.98 5.14 -17.26
N ASN A 177 -0.15 4.10 -17.47
CA ASN A 177 -0.50 2.94 -18.30
C ASN A 177 -1.10 1.77 -17.49
N SER A 178 -1.21 1.89 -16.17
CA SER A 178 -1.69 0.82 -15.30
C SER A 178 -3.18 0.97 -14.98
N VAL A 179 -3.90 -0.14 -14.98
CA VAL A 179 -5.28 -0.22 -14.49
C VAL A 179 -5.27 -0.64 -13.03
N ILE A 180 -6.04 0.05 -12.20
CA ILE A 180 -6.15 -0.19 -10.78
C ILE A 180 -7.63 -0.40 -10.44
N TYR A 181 -7.86 -1.33 -9.51
CA TYR A 181 -9.15 -1.60 -8.90
C TYR A 181 -9.07 -1.32 -7.40
N ASP A 182 -10.07 -0.60 -6.90
CA ASP A 182 -10.38 -0.40 -5.48
C ASP A 182 -11.78 -1.01 -5.21
N ASP A 183 -12.06 -1.44 -3.98
CA ASP A 183 -13.32 -2.06 -3.55
C ASP A 183 -13.78 -1.59 -2.16
#